data_AF-A0A348ZLS6-F1
#
_entry.id   AF-A0A348ZLS6-F1
#
_cell.length_a   1.000
_cell.length_b   1.000
_cell.length_c   1.000
_cell.angle_alpha   90.00
_cell.angle_beta   90.00
_cell.angle_gamma   90.00
#
_symmetry.space_group_name_H-M   'P 1'
#
loop_
_entity.id
_entity.type
_entity.pdbx_description
1 polymer ?
#
loop_
_entity_poly.entity_id
_entity_poly.type
_entity_poly.pdbx_seq_one_letter_code
_entity_poly.pdbx_strand_id
1 'polypeptide(L)' 'LRFESQNTSVAKVSKKGKVKGLKKGKTVIYVFTQNCLYKKFKIKVK' A
#
# COMPACT_ATOMS: atom_id res chain seq x y z
N LEU A 1 -2.27 -5.30 12.21
CA LEU A 1 -2.04 -4.27 11.16
C LEU A 1 -2.72 -4.74 9.89
N ARG A 2 -3.53 -3.89 9.26
CA ARG A 2 -4.16 -4.17 7.97
C ARG A 2 -3.53 -3.26 6.92
N PHE A 3 -3.16 -3.83 5.78
CA PHE A 3 -2.54 -3.11 4.67
C PHE A 3 -3.48 -3.15 3.48
N GLU A 4 -3.67 -2.00 2.84
CA GLU A 4 -4.54 -1.87 1.68
C GLU A 4 -3.85 -1.03 0.62
N SER A 5 -3.97 -1.42 -0.65
CA SER A 5 -3.43 -0.67 -1.77
C SER A 5 -4.57 -0.01 -2.53
N GLN A 6 -4.43 1.30 -2.77
CA GLN A 6 -5.39 2.05 -3.58
C GLN A 6 -5.48 1.50 -5.01
N ASN A 7 -4.37 1.00 -5.54
CA ASN A 7 -4.31 0.45 -6.88
C ASN A 7 -3.40 -0.79 -6.90
N THR A 8 -4.03 -1.96 -6.79
CA THR A 8 -3.38 -3.27 -6.79
C THR A 8 -2.77 -3.65 -8.14
N SER A 9 -3.10 -2.95 -9.23
CA SER A 9 -2.45 -3.12 -10.54
C SER A 9 -1.09 -2.42 -10.61
N VAL A 10 -0.88 -1.38 -9.80
CA VAL A 10 0.39 -0.61 -9.73
C VAL A 10 1.28 -1.16 -8.63
N ALA A 11 0.75 -1.39 -7.42
CA ALA A 11 1.49 -2.01 -6.33
C ALA A 11 0.58 -2.86 -5.44
N LYS A 12 1.07 -4.02 -4.99
CA LYS A 12 0.40 -4.87 -4.00
C LYS A 12 1.17 -4.84 -2.69
N VAL A 13 0.45 -4.96 -1.58
CA VAL A 13 1.03 -5.08 -0.24
C VAL A 13 0.58 -6.40 0.38
N SER A 14 1.52 -7.14 0.96
CA SER A 14 1.25 -8.40 1.65
C SER A 14 0.81 -8.14 3.10
N LYS A 15 0.16 -9.13 3.74
CA LYS A 15 -0.22 -9.09 5.17
C LYS A 15 0.96 -8.82 6.11
N LYS A 16 2.20 -9.16 5.70
CA LYS A 16 3.44 -8.86 6.44
C LYS A 16 3.99 -7.45 6.20
N GLY A 17 3.29 -6.59 5.44
CA GLY A 17 3.72 -5.22 5.13
C GLY A 17 4.69 -5.10 3.95
N LYS A 18 4.98 -6.19 3.22
CA LYS A 18 5.88 -6.16 2.06
C LYS A 18 5.16 -5.57 0.84
N VAL A 19 5.67 -4.44 0.34
CA VAL A 19 5.13 -3.75 -0.85
C VAL A 19 5.88 -4.23 -2.11
N LYS A 20 5.14 -4.65 -3.13
CA LYS A 20 5.65 -5.06 -4.44
C LYS A 20 5.05 -4.16 -5.52
N GLY A 21 5.91 -3.41 -6.22
CA GLY A 21 5.54 -2.69 -7.43
C GLY A 21 5.35 -3.66 -8.59
N LEU A 22 4.27 -3.50 -9.34
CA LEU A 22 3.90 -4.34 -10.48
C LEU A 22 3.99 -3.59 -11.80
N LYS A 23 3.47 -2.37 -11.84
CA LYS A 23 3.47 -1.50 -13.02
C LYS A 23 3.96 -0.12 -12.66
N LYS A 24 4.55 0.57 -13.64
CA LYS A 24 4.94 1.97 -13.51
C LYS A 24 3.69 2.82 -13.24
N GLY A 25 3.79 3.72 -12.28
CA GLY A 25 2.66 4.53 -11.86
C GLY A 25 2.81 5.07 -10.44
N LYS A 26 1.82 5.86 -10.03
CA LYS A 26 1.71 6.36 -8.66
C LYS A 26 0.54 5.65 -7.99
N THR A 27 0.73 5.20 -6.77
CA THR A 27 -0.36 4.63 -5.95
C THR A 27 -0.17 4.99 -4.49
N VAL A 28 -1.21 4.79 -3.69
CA VAL A 28 -1.19 5.03 -2.25
C VAL A 28 -1.37 3.69 -1.54
N ILE A 29 -0.54 3.46 -0.53
CA ILE A 29 -0.73 2.36 0.42
C ILE A 29 -1.31 2.94 1.70
N TYR A 30 -2.36 2.30 2.20
CA TYR A 30 -2.98 2.58 3.48
C TYR A 30 -2.54 1.53 4.49
N VAL A 31 -2.12 1.99 5.67
CA VAL A 31 -1.76 1.16 6.82
C VAL A 31 -2.74 1.47 7.92
N PHE A 32 -3.53 0.48 8.31
CA PHE A 32 -4.49 0.56 9.40
C PHE A 32 -3.94 -0.16 10.64
N THR A 33 -3.95 0.52 11.77
CA THR A 33 -3.61 -0.06 13.07
C THR A 33 -4.83 -0.75 13.68
N GLN A 34 -4.61 -1.56 14.72
CA GLN A 34 -5.71 -2.23 15.41
C GLN A 34 -6.62 -1.22 16.15
N ASN A 35 -6.09 -0.05 16.49
CA ASN A 35 -6.80 1.02 17.21
C ASN A 35 -7.51 1.99 16.24
N CYS A 36 -7.94 1.52 15.06
CA CYS A 36 -8.63 2.30 14.02
C CYS A 36 -7.88 3.52 13.46
N LEU A 37 -6.61 3.73 13.81
CA LEU A 37 -5.79 4.78 13.20
C LEU A 37 -5.27 4.30 11.84
N TYR A 38 -5.11 5.22 10.89
CA TYR A 38 -4.53 4.90 9.60
C TYR A 38 -3.48 5.93 9.16
N LYS A 39 -2.51 5.46 8.37
CA LYS A 39 -1.52 6.29 7.70
C LYS A 39 -1.48 5.95 6.22
N LYS A 40 -1.34 6.99 5.39
CA LYS A 40 -1.26 6.86 3.93
C LYS A 40 0.15 7.18 3.44
N PHE A 41 0.66 6.37 2.53
CA PHE A 41 1.97 6.55 1.89
C PHE A 41 1.83 6.57 0.38
N LYS A 42 2.23 7.68 -0.26
CA LYS A 42 2.32 7.76 -1.72
C LYS A 42 3.61 7.08 -2.18
N ILE A 43 3.47 6.14 -3.10
CA ILE A 43 4.59 5.46 -3.74
C ILE A 43 4.54 5.70 -5.24
N LYS A 44 5.73 5.91 -5.83
CA LYS A 44 5.94 6.06 -7.26
C LYS A 44 6.81 4.89 -7.73
N VAL A 45 6.21 3.99 -8.50
CA VAL A 45 6.91 2.89 -9.17
C VAL A 45 7.45 3.43 -10.49
N LYS A 46 8.78 3.42 -10.66
CA LYS A 46 9.49 3.89 -11.86
C LYS A 46 9.83 2.74 -12.80
#